data_AF-A0AAE6SP90-F1
#
_entry.id   AF-A0AAE6SP90-F1
#
_cell.length_a   1.000
_cell.length_b   1.000
_cell.length_c   1.000
_cell.angle_alpha   90.00
_cell.angle_beta   90.00
_cell.angle_gamma   90.00
#
_symmetry.space_group_name_H-M   'P 1'
#
loop_
_entity.id
_entity.type
_entity.pdbx_description
1 polymer ?
#
loop_
_entity_poly.entity_id
_entity_poly.type
_entity_poly.pdbx_seq_one_letter_code
_entity_poly.pdbx_strand_id
1 'polypeptide(L)'
;MDEAAFPAYRDYFIDDYAQDLASNHGLTLADARHQAEASLLQHLPQGAATPGHNLLCITPVSDKVGSAVTPTTTIAGYLWHCVDSAAHTTFIYDFYTLPAHRGLGYGKAAMAVLEAELKCLGVSL
;
A
#
# COMPACT_ATOMS: atom_id res chain seq x y z
N MET A 1 -4.61 7.98 0.02
CA MET A 1 -5.78 7.26 -0.50
C MET A 1 -7.00 7.91 0.11
N ASP A 2 -8.08 8.10 -0.65
CA ASP A 2 -9.33 8.62 -0.08
C ASP A 2 -10.27 7.46 0.33
N GLU A 3 -11.37 7.81 1.00
CA GLU A 3 -12.36 6.85 1.47
C GLU A 3 -13.04 6.10 0.31
N ALA A 4 -13.14 6.71 -0.87
CA ALA A 4 -13.73 6.09 -2.05
C ALA A 4 -12.81 5.02 -2.67
N ALA A 5 -11.49 5.18 -2.57
CA ALA A 5 -10.50 4.22 -3.06
C ALA A 5 -10.21 3.09 -2.06
N PHE A 6 -10.50 3.28 -0.78
CA PHE A 6 -10.19 2.30 0.27
C PHE A 6 -10.85 0.91 0.08
N PRO A 7 -12.13 0.79 -0.33
CA PRO A 7 -12.74 -0.52 -0.57
C PRO A 7 -11.98 -1.39 -1.58
N ALA A 8 -11.48 -0.79 -2.67
CA ALA A 8 -10.72 -1.54 -3.68
C ALA A 8 -9.39 -2.07 -3.13
N TYR A 9 -8.69 -1.27 -2.32
CA TYR A 9 -7.49 -1.72 -1.61
C TYR A 9 -7.80 -2.84 -0.61
N ARG A 10 -8.85 -2.66 0.20
CA ARG A 10 -9.27 -3.65 1.21
C ARG A 10 -9.52 -5.01 0.57
N ASP A 11 -10.31 -5.03 -0.51
CA ASP A 11 -10.70 -6.27 -1.16
C ASP A 11 -9.46 -6.98 -1.74
N TYR A 12 -8.55 -6.25 -2.38
CA TYR A 12 -7.25 -6.77 -2.81
C TYR A 12 -6.42 -7.32 -1.63
N PHE A 13 -6.25 -6.53 -0.55
CA PHE A 13 -5.38 -6.90 0.57
C PHE A 13 -5.86 -8.17 1.26
N ILE A 14 -7.17 -8.30 1.49
CA ILE A 14 -7.76 -9.49 2.11
C ILE A 14 -7.50 -10.71 1.23
N ASP A 15 -7.73 -10.60 -0.07
CA ASP A 15 -7.56 -11.73 -1.00
C ASP A 15 -6.09 -12.18 -1.09
N ASP A 16 -5.16 -11.24 -1.27
CA ASP A 16 -3.73 -11.53 -1.39
C ASP A 16 -3.16 -12.09 -0.08
N TYR A 17 -3.46 -11.46 1.06
CA TYR A 17 -2.96 -11.90 2.35
C TYR A 17 -3.58 -13.22 2.81
N ALA A 18 -4.86 -13.47 2.51
CA ALA A 18 -5.47 -14.78 2.78
C ALA A 18 -4.79 -15.89 1.95
N GLN A 19 -4.44 -15.61 0.71
CA GLN A 19 -3.73 -16.58 -0.12
C GLN A 19 -2.32 -16.85 0.42
N ASP A 20 -1.60 -15.82 0.89
CA ASP A 20 -0.30 -15.97 1.54
C ASP A 20 -0.41 -16.82 2.82
N LEU A 21 -1.36 -16.49 3.70
CA LEU A 21 -1.61 -17.23 4.94
C LEU A 21 -1.96 -18.71 4.67
N ALA A 22 -2.82 -18.99 3.70
CA ALA A 22 -3.16 -20.36 3.34
C ALA A 22 -1.94 -21.14 2.80
N SER A 23 -1.09 -20.48 2.00
CA SER A 23 0.06 -21.11 1.35
C SER A 23 1.23 -21.34 2.30
N ASN A 24 1.47 -20.41 3.23
CA ASN A 24 2.65 -20.41 4.09
C ASN A 24 2.37 -20.89 5.52
N HIS A 25 1.14 -20.80 6.00
CA HIS A 25 0.78 -21.11 7.40
C HIS A 25 -0.15 -22.31 7.53
N GLY A 26 -0.48 -23.00 6.44
CA GLY A 26 -1.29 -24.22 6.44
C GLY A 26 -2.75 -24.01 6.86
N LEU A 27 -3.21 -22.75 6.83
CA LEU A 27 -4.61 -22.43 7.09
C LEU A 27 -5.50 -22.85 5.92
N THR A 28 -6.76 -23.15 6.21
CA THR A 28 -7.77 -23.21 5.15
C THR A 28 -7.96 -21.79 4.58
N LEU A 29 -8.36 -21.68 3.32
CA LEU A 29 -8.62 -20.37 2.72
C LEU A 29 -9.69 -19.56 3.48
N ALA A 30 -10.68 -20.26 4.05
CA ALA A 30 -11.72 -19.62 4.86
C ALA A 30 -11.15 -19.03 6.16
N ASP A 31 -10.34 -19.79 6.90
CA ASP A 31 -9.71 -19.30 8.13
C ASP A 31 -8.69 -18.19 7.84
N ALA A 32 -7.92 -18.34 6.77
CA ALA A 32 -6.97 -17.33 6.31
C ALA A 32 -7.67 -16.02 5.94
N ARG A 33 -8.83 -16.08 5.29
CA ARG A 33 -9.64 -14.89 4.98
C ARG A 33 -10.13 -14.20 6.24
N HIS A 34 -10.69 -14.96 7.18
CA HIS A 34 -11.12 -14.40 8.47
C HIS A 34 -9.96 -13.74 9.23
N GLN A 35 -8.78 -14.36 9.21
CA GLN A 35 -7.59 -13.79 9.82
C GLN A 35 -7.11 -12.52 9.11
N ALA A 36 -7.08 -12.49 7.77
CA ALA A 36 -6.72 -11.30 7.00
C ALA A 36 -7.67 -10.13 7.27
N GLU A 37 -8.98 -10.39 7.33
CA GLU A 37 -10.00 -9.41 7.71
C GLU A 37 -9.78 -8.87 9.13
N ALA A 38 -9.54 -9.76 10.10
CA ALA A 38 -9.27 -9.38 11.48
C ALA A 38 -7.99 -8.55 11.62
N SER A 39 -6.90 -8.94 10.94
CA SER A 39 -5.64 -8.20 10.92
C SER A 39 -5.81 -6.80 10.33
N LEU A 40 -6.53 -6.68 9.21
CA LEU A 40 -6.79 -5.38 8.61
C LEU A 40 -7.61 -4.48 9.54
N LEU A 41 -8.67 -5.01 10.16
CA LEU A 41 -9.50 -4.24 11.10
C LEU A 41 -8.73 -3.82 12.36
N GLN A 42 -7.85 -4.68 12.86
CA GLN A 42 -7.02 -4.38 14.03
C GLN A 42 -6.10 -3.18 13.76
N HIS A 43 -5.50 -3.12 12.58
CA HIS A 43 -4.57 -2.05 12.23
C HIS A 43 -5.25 -0.82 11.63
N LEU A 44 -6.39 -0.98 10.95
CA LEU A 44 -7.14 0.09 10.29
C LEU A 44 -8.60 0.15 10.77
N PRO A 45 -8.84 0.38 12.08
CA PRO A 45 -10.20 0.41 12.64
C PRO A 45 -11.08 1.53 12.04
N GLN A 46 -10.47 2.55 11.43
CA GLN A 46 -11.15 3.65 10.73
C GLN A 46 -10.83 3.65 9.23
N GLY A 47 -10.40 2.50 8.68
CA GLY A 47 -9.98 2.38 7.29
C GLY A 47 -8.85 3.35 6.93
N ALA A 48 -8.95 3.99 5.77
CA ALA A 48 -7.97 4.97 5.29
C ALA A 48 -7.83 6.22 6.20
N ALA A 49 -8.79 6.48 7.08
CA ALA A 49 -8.75 7.59 8.04
C ALA A 49 -8.05 7.24 9.37
N THR A 50 -7.54 6.01 9.52
CA THR A 50 -6.89 5.57 10.76
C THR A 50 -5.64 6.41 11.04
N PRO A 51 -5.58 7.13 12.19
CA PRO A 51 -4.45 7.99 12.50
C PRO A 51 -3.12 7.24 12.55
N GLY A 52 -2.05 7.85 12.02
CA GLY A 52 -0.70 7.29 11.98
C GLY A 52 -0.44 6.31 10.83
N HIS A 53 -1.49 5.69 10.28
CA HIS A 53 -1.39 4.82 9.10
C HIS A 53 -1.58 5.63 7.82
N ASN A 54 -0.68 5.41 6.87
CA ASN A 54 -0.67 6.08 5.59
C ASN A 54 -0.90 5.05 4.49
N LEU A 55 -2.06 5.13 3.82
CA LEU A 55 -2.40 4.32 2.65
C LEU A 55 -2.27 5.17 1.40
N LEU A 56 -1.45 4.72 0.46
CA LEU A 56 -1.08 5.44 -0.75
C LEU A 56 -1.40 4.60 -1.99
N CYS A 57 -1.80 5.27 -3.07
CA CYS A 57 -1.93 4.66 -4.39
C CYS A 57 -0.68 4.99 -5.20
N ILE A 58 -0.07 3.97 -5.80
CA ILE A 58 1.01 4.16 -6.77
C ILE A 58 0.36 4.53 -8.10
N THR A 59 0.57 5.76 -8.56
CA THR A 59 0.02 6.25 -9.83
C THR A 59 1.17 6.55 -10.79
N PRO A 60 1.27 5.85 -11.93
CA PRO A 60 2.25 6.18 -12.95
C PRO A 60 1.97 7.58 -13.48
N VAL A 61 3.05 8.35 -13.58
CA VAL A 61 3.05 9.60 -14.29
C VAL A 61 3.36 9.29 -15.76
N SER A 62 2.52 9.75 -16.68
CA SER A 62 2.85 9.65 -18.11
C SER A 62 3.91 10.69 -18.46
N ASP A 63 4.96 10.29 -19.18
CA ASP A 63 5.93 11.22 -19.76
C ASP A 63 5.24 12.06 -20.85
N LYS A 64 4.85 13.28 -20.46
CA LYS A 64 4.54 14.49 -21.24
C LYS A 64 3.93 14.34 -22.64
N VAL A 65 2.75 14.93 -22.80
CA VAL A 65 2.47 15.84 -23.92
C VAL A 65 2.31 17.26 -23.34
N GLY A 66 3.34 18.10 -23.45
CA GLY A 66 3.35 19.47 -22.91
C GLY A 66 3.89 19.62 -21.48
N SER A 67 4.03 20.87 -21.01
CA SER A 67 4.71 21.23 -19.75
C SER A 67 3.90 20.94 -18.47
N ALA A 68 2.77 20.23 -18.58
CA ALA A 68 1.93 19.83 -17.47
C ALA A 68 2.00 18.31 -17.27
N VAL A 69 2.45 17.90 -16.10
CA VAL A 69 2.37 16.51 -15.66
C VAL A 69 0.91 16.25 -15.25
N THR A 70 0.21 15.38 -15.98
CA THR A 70 -1.13 14.93 -15.59
C THR A 70 -1.00 13.53 -15.00
N PRO A 71 -1.35 13.30 -13.71
CA PRO A 71 -1.40 11.96 -13.18
C PRO A 71 -2.43 11.16 -13.97
N THR A 72 -2.05 9.94 -14.37
CA THR A 72 -3.03 9.04 -14.98
C THR A 72 -4.06 8.64 -13.92
N THR A 73 -5.31 8.39 -14.30
CA THR A 73 -6.31 7.79 -13.40
C THR A 73 -6.03 6.31 -13.12
N THR A 74 -4.94 5.76 -13.67
CA THR A 74 -4.57 4.36 -13.55
C THR A 74 -3.75 4.16 -12.28
N ILE A 75 -4.25 3.31 -11.40
CA ILE A 75 -3.52 2.85 -10.22
C ILE A 75 -2.61 1.69 -10.68
N ALA A 76 -1.31 1.80 -10.42
CA ALA A 76 -0.34 0.72 -10.66
C ALA A 76 -0.10 -0.17 -9.44
N GLY A 77 -0.55 0.26 -8.25
CA GLY A 77 -0.36 -0.49 -7.01
C GLY A 77 -0.73 0.30 -5.77
N TYR A 78 -0.39 -0.27 -4.62
CA TYR A 78 -0.70 0.26 -3.30
C TYR A 78 0.52 0.21 -2.39
N LEU A 79 0.57 1.13 -1.43
CA LEU A 79 1.57 1.15 -0.38
C LEU A 79 0.90 1.52 0.93
N TRP A 80 1.15 0.75 1.98
CA TRP A 80 0.70 1.03 3.32
C TRP A 80 1.87 1.04 4.29
N HIS A 81 2.05 2.17 4.98
CA HIS A 81 3.08 2.31 6.00
C HIS A 81 2.57 3.08 7.23
N CYS A 82 3.23 2.90 8.38
CA CYS A 82 2.96 3.66 9.60
C CYS A 82 4.27 4.29 10.10
N VAL A 83 4.23 5.53 10.54
CA VAL A 83 5.41 6.22 11.08
C VAL A 83 5.46 6.00 12.60
N ASP A 84 6.59 5.48 13.08
CA ASP A 84 6.95 5.51 14.49
C ASP A 84 7.72 6.80 14.77
N SER A 85 6.99 7.80 15.28
CA SER A 85 7.56 9.11 15.60
C SER A 85 8.62 9.05 16.71
N ALA A 86 8.60 8.05 17.59
CA ALA A 86 9.58 7.93 18.66
C ALA A 86 10.89 7.33 18.14
N ALA A 87 10.80 6.35 17.25
CA ALA A 87 11.96 5.73 16.61
C ALA A 87 12.51 6.54 15.43
N HIS A 88 11.76 7.54 14.93
CA HIS A 88 12.04 8.22 13.67
C HIS A 88 12.16 7.25 12.49
N THR A 89 11.33 6.20 12.50
CA THR A 89 11.28 5.18 11.45
C THR A 89 9.87 5.03 10.90
N THR A 90 9.73 4.34 9.77
CA THR A 90 8.43 3.89 9.28
C THR A 90 8.45 2.39 9.06
N PHE A 91 7.32 1.73 9.32
CA PHE A 91 7.13 0.33 9.00
C PHE A 91 6.20 0.19 7.79
N ILE A 92 6.64 -0.54 6.77
CA ILE A 92 5.82 -0.89 5.61
C ILE A 92 5.03 -2.15 5.97
N TYR A 93 3.71 -2.02 6.02
CA TYR A 93 2.80 -3.13 6.27
C TYR A 93 2.41 -3.87 4.98
N ASP A 94 2.23 -3.14 3.90
CA ASP A 94 1.92 -3.71 2.59
C ASP A 94 2.58 -2.88 1.48
N PHE A 95 3.10 -3.56 0.48
CA PHE A 95 3.64 -2.93 -0.72
C PHE A 95 3.42 -3.79 -1.95
N TYR A 96 2.52 -3.32 -2.81
CA TYR A 96 2.00 -4.11 -3.89
C TYR A 96 2.02 -3.37 -5.22
N THR A 97 2.43 -4.07 -6.27
CA THR A 97 2.26 -3.63 -7.65
C THR A 97 1.28 -4.58 -8.36
N LEU A 98 0.25 -4.00 -8.99
CA LEU A 98 -0.76 -4.75 -9.74
C LEU A 98 -0.10 -5.58 -10.85
N PRO A 99 -0.60 -6.80 -11.15
CA PRO A 99 0.05 -7.72 -12.09
C PRO A 99 0.38 -7.11 -13.45
N ALA A 100 -0.55 -6.31 -14.02
CA ALA A 100 -0.37 -5.64 -15.30
C ALA A 100 0.76 -4.59 -15.32
N HIS A 101 1.24 -4.18 -14.15
CA HIS A 101 2.21 -3.11 -13.95
C HIS A 101 3.53 -3.60 -13.33
N ARG A 102 3.68 -4.92 -13.11
CA ARG A 102 4.91 -5.53 -12.63
C ARG A 102 5.99 -5.56 -13.72
N GLY A 103 7.26 -5.57 -13.31
CA GLY A 103 8.40 -5.59 -14.25
C GLY A 103 8.66 -4.27 -15.00
N LEU A 104 7.83 -3.24 -14.78
CA LEU A 104 7.98 -1.91 -15.41
C LEU A 104 8.77 -0.91 -14.55
N GLY A 105 9.28 -1.33 -13.39
CA GLY A 105 10.06 -0.48 -12.49
C GLY A 105 9.24 0.40 -11.54
N TYR A 106 7.91 0.38 -11.59
CA TYR A 106 7.06 1.23 -10.75
C TYR A 106 7.25 0.99 -9.25
N GLY A 107 7.43 -0.25 -8.81
CA GLY A 107 7.70 -0.54 -7.40
C GLY A 107 8.99 0.15 -6.91
N LYS A 108 10.08 0.04 -7.68
CA LYS A 108 11.34 0.71 -7.34
C LYS A 108 11.18 2.23 -7.30
N ALA A 109 10.47 2.80 -8.26
CA ALA A 109 10.21 4.24 -8.31
C ALA A 109 9.34 4.70 -7.13
N ALA A 110 8.29 3.97 -6.79
CA ALA A 110 7.42 4.27 -5.66
C ALA A 110 8.17 4.24 -4.33
N MET A 111 9.04 3.24 -4.14
CA MET A 111 9.89 3.18 -2.95
C MET A 111 10.79 4.41 -2.87
N ALA A 112 11.50 4.75 -3.95
CA ALA A 112 12.38 5.92 -3.99
C ALA A 112 11.67 7.25 -3.68
N VAL A 113 10.42 7.40 -4.14
CA VAL A 113 9.58 8.56 -3.78
C VAL A 113 9.28 8.57 -2.28
N LEU A 114 8.86 7.43 -1.72
CA LEU A 114 8.61 7.32 -0.29
C LEU A 114 9.86 7.64 0.55
N GLU A 115 11.04 7.09 0.22
CA GLU A 115 12.26 7.36 1.00
C GLU A 115 12.63 8.85 0.95
N ALA A 116 12.44 9.51 -0.21
CA ALA A 116 12.71 10.93 -0.36
C ALA A 116 11.76 11.80 0.48
N GLU A 117 10.47 11.46 0.50
CA GLU A 117 9.47 12.15 1.32
C GLU A 117 9.75 11.98 2.83
N LEU A 118 10.02 10.76 3.27
CA LEU A 118 10.33 10.46 4.67
C LEU A 118 11.63 11.12 5.14
N LYS A 119 12.66 11.14 4.29
CA LYS A 119 13.93 11.78 4.60
C LYS A 119 13.78 13.28 4.86
N CYS A 120 12.90 13.97 4.12
CA CYS A 120 12.58 15.38 4.37
C CYS A 120 11.92 15.60 5.75
N LEU A 121 11.28 14.57 6.31
CA LEU A 121 10.67 14.58 7.64
C LEU A 121 11.62 14.05 8.73
N GLY A 122 12.86 13.69 8.38
CA GLY A 122 13.81 13.07 9.32
C GLY A 122 13.40 11.65 9.75
N VAL A 123 12.59 10.97 8.92
CA VAL A 123 12.15 9.58 9.15
C VAL A 123 12.91 8.65 8.21
N SER A 124 13.40 7.52 8.72
CA SER A 124 13.99 6.46 7.90
C SER A 124 12.99 5.33 7.64
N LEU A 125 13.26 4.52 6.61
CA LEU A 125 12.69 3.18 6.49
C LEU A 125 13.34 2.22 7.50
#